data_AF-A0A804MS21-F1
#
_entry.id   AF-A0A804MS21-F1
#
_cell.length_a   1.000
_cell.length_b   1.000
_cell.length_c   1.000
_cell.angle_alpha   90.00
_cell.angle_beta   90.00
_cell.angle_gamma   90.00
#
_symmetry.space_group_name_H-M   'P 1'
#
loop_
_entity.id
_entity.type
_entity.pdbx_description
1 polymer ?
#
loop_
_entity_poly.entity_id
_entity_poly.type
_entity_poly.pdbx_seq_one_letter_code
_entity_poly.pdbx_strand_id
1 'polypeptide(L)'
;MVSLRFPTAAIPRLPPSQAPNGVAIAATVAAAAAAAAAVAASLTLTGKSTGRPVPHPAPLWASLSLADAAAPSSVEPRTGATFPTEAAVGRRLLGIGLRKTSVLGLKSIDVYAFGVYADDNDLKQQLKEKYSKFSVSELKGNGELINDALERDIPMTVRLQIVYGRLSIRSVRSAFEKSVGSRLQKFGGQDTKELLQSFVAVFKDEYKLPKGSVIELSRESNHVLKICIAHMLNQIV
;
A
#
# COMPACT_ATOMS: atom_id res chain seq x y z
N MET A 1 -7.18 45.43 -45.64
CA MET A 1 -6.86 44.42 -44.61
C MET A 1 -5.55 43.75 -45.00
N VAL A 2 -4.46 44.04 -44.30
CA VAL A 2 -3.12 43.53 -44.61
C VAL A 2 -2.90 42.24 -43.83
N SER A 3 -2.70 41.13 -44.54
CA SER A 3 -2.43 39.80 -43.98
C SER A 3 -0.94 39.52 -44.07
N LEU A 4 -0.24 39.48 -42.93
CA LEU A 4 1.16 39.05 -42.85
C LEU A 4 1.22 37.52 -42.76
N ARG A 5 1.76 36.86 -43.78
CA ARG A 5 2.07 35.42 -43.81
C ARG A 5 3.59 35.25 -43.72
N PHE A 6 4.05 34.43 -42.78
CA PHE A 6 5.46 34.03 -42.66
C PHE A 6 5.73 32.76 -43.48
N PRO A 7 6.89 32.62 -44.15
CA PRO A 7 7.25 31.40 -44.88
C PRO A 7 7.77 30.32 -43.94
N THR A 8 7.27 29.11 -44.18
CA THR A 8 7.69 27.83 -43.56
C THR A 8 9.09 27.45 -44.06
N ALA A 9 10.05 27.28 -43.17
CA ALA A 9 11.34 26.69 -43.49
C ALA A 9 11.22 25.15 -43.53
N ALA A 10 11.55 24.56 -44.68
CA ALA A 10 11.64 23.13 -44.88
C ALA A 10 12.95 22.58 -44.29
N ILE A 11 12.87 21.49 -43.52
CA ILE A 11 14.02 20.68 -43.12
C ILE A 11 13.89 19.29 -43.79
N PRO A 12 14.98 18.74 -44.36
CA PRO A 12 14.94 17.58 -45.25
C PRO A 12 14.52 16.26 -44.57
N ARG A 13 13.77 15.45 -45.33
CA ARG A 13 13.34 14.09 -44.98
C ARG A 13 14.50 13.10 -45.10
N LEU A 14 14.73 12.29 -44.07
CA LEU A 14 15.45 11.02 -44.16
C LEU A 14 14.44 9.84 -44.19
N PRO A 15 14.79 8.68 -44.76
CA PRO A 15 13.86 7.65 -45.25
C PRO A 15 13.23 6.81 -44.12
N PRO A 16 12.12 6.10 -44.42
CA PRO A 16 11.35 5.38 -43.42
C PRO A 16 12.08 4.11 -42.96
N SER A 17 12.37 4.01 -41.67
CA SER A 17 12.77 2.75 -41.04
C SER A 17 11.50 2.06 -40.54
N GLN A 18 11.12 0.95 -41.20
CA GLN A 18 10.17 -0.01 -40.66
C GLN A 18 10.82 -0.74 -39.48
N ALA A 19 10.15 -0.74 -38.33
CA ALA A 19 10.41 -1.65 -37.21
C ALA A 19 9.08 -1.87 -36.45
N PRO A 20 8.91 -3.02 -35.78
CA PRO A 20 7.68 -3.81 -35.83
C PRO A 20 6.74 -3.55 -34.67
N ASN A 21 5.50 -4.03 -34.84
CA ASN A 21 4.52 -4.28 -33.79
C ASN A 21 5.19 -4.84 -32.51
N GLY A 22 4.99 -4.16 -31.38
CA GLY A 22 5.59 -4.58 -30.11
C GLY A 22 4.97 -3.87 -28.91
N VAL A 23 3.83 -4.41 -28.47
CA VAL A 23 3.36 -4.51 -27.08
C VAL A 23 3.54 -3.28 -26.17
N ALA A 24 2.41 -2.63 -25.85
CA ALA A 24 2.28 -1.80 -24.67
C ALA A 24 2.58 -2.64 -23.41
N ILE A 25 3.79 -2.52 -22.85
CA ILE A 25 4.17 -3.21 -21.62
C ILE A 25 3.57 -2.43 -20.44
N ALA A 26 2.57 -3.04 -19.82
CA ALA A 26 1.89 -2.59 -18.61
C ALA A 26 2.90 -2.42 -17.45
N ALA A 27 3.24 -1.17 -17.15
CA ALA A 27 4.14 -0.79 -16.06
C ALA A 27 3.41 -0.55 -14.73
N THR A 28 2.47 -1.41 -14.34
CA THR A 28 1.60 -1.16 -13.17
C THR A 28 1.70 -2.19 -12.04
N VAL A 29 2.35 -3.34 -12.23
CA VAL A 29 2.23 -4.44 -11.25
C VAL A 29 3.01 -4.21 -9.93
N ALA A 30 4.12 -3.46 -9.95
CA ALA A 30 5.10 -3.58 -8.86
C ALA A 30 4.98 -2.53 -7.72
N ALA A 31 4.34 -1.38 -7.93
CA ALA A 31 4.22 -0.35 -6.88
C ALA A 31 3.10 -0.66 -5.87
N ALA A 32 1.96 -1.16 -6.35
CA ALA A 32 0.86 -1.59 -5.48
C ALA A 32 1.21 -2.85 -4.68
N ALA A 33 1.98 -3.76 -5.28
CA ALA A 33 2.57 -4.89 -4.58
C ALA A 33 3.53 -4.42 -3.47
N ALA A 34 4.19 -3.26 -3.55
CA ALA A 34 5.08 -2.81 -2.48
C ALA A 34 4.35 -2.22 -1.27
N ALA A 35 3.26 -1.46 -1.51
CA ALA A 35 2.38 -0.97 -0.45
C ALA A 35 1.68 -2.13 0.27
N ALA A 36 1.18 -3.10 -0.50
CA ALA A 36 0.48 -4.26 0.00
C ALA A 36 1.43 -5.35 0.54
N ALA A 37 2.65 -5.52 0.00
CA ALA A 37 3.66 -6.46 0.50
C ALA A 37 4.41 -5.96 1.73
N ALA A 38 4.48 -4.64 1.95
CA ALA A 38 4.91 -4.10 3.24
C ALA A 38 3.95 -4.50 4.37
N VAL A 39 2.67 -4.73 4.04
CA VAL A 39 1.68 -5.32 4.95
C VAL A 39 1.79 -6.84 4.95
N ALA A 40 1.72 -7.47 3.76
CA ALA A 40 1.65 -8.94 3.55
C ALA A 40 2.80 -9.72 4.17
N ALA A 41 4.02 -9.20 4.11
CA ALA A 41 5.19 -9.92 4.61
C ALA A 41 5.34 -9.92 6.13
N SER A 42 4.34 -9.42 6.88
CA SER A 42 4.42 -9.32 8.35
C SER A 42 3.09 -9.61 9.07
N LEU A 43 2.06 -10.11 8.37
CA LEU A 43 0.79 -10.44 9.01
C LEU A 43 0.85 -11.80 9.72
N THR A 44 0.67 -11.78 11.03
CA THR A 44 0.06 -12.90 11.75
C THR A 44 -1.30 -12.43 12.25
N LEU A 45 -2.38 -13.12 11.83
CA LEU A 45 -3.75 -12.82 12.27
C LEU A 45 -3.96 -13.37 13.68
N THR A 46 -4.02 -12.51 14.70
CA THR A 46 -4.48 -12.90 16.04
C THR A 46 -5.99 -12.67 16.14
N GLY A 47 -6.76 -13.72 15.86
CA GLY A 47 -8.20 -13.75 16.14
C GLY A 47 -8.46 -13.94 17.63
N LYS A 48 -9.34 -13.13 18.22
CA LYS A 48 -9.80 -13.25 19.61
C LYS A 48 -10.69 -14.49 19.74
N SER A 49 -10.08 -15.63 20.04
CA SER A 49 -10.76 -16.85 20.45
C SER A 49 -10.56 -17.03 21.95
N THR A 50 -11.64 -17.21 22.70
CA THR A 50 -11.64 -17.62 24.10
C THR A 50 -11.05 -19.02 24.22
N GLY A 51 -9.73 -19.10 24.32
CA GLY A 51 -8.98 -20.34 24.43
C GLY A 51 -7.50 -20.01 24.61
N ARG A 52 -6.90 -20.61 25.65
CA ARG A 52 -5.52 -20.42 26.12
C ARG A 52 -4.51 -20.12 24.98
N PRO A 53 -3.74 -19.03 25.03
CA PRO A 53 -2.82 -18.68 23.95
C PRO A 53 -1.62 -19.64 23.96
N VAL A 54 -1.43 -20.36 22.85
CA VAL A 54 -0.15 -20.99 22.53
C VAL A 54 0.74 -19.92 21.88
N PRO A 55 1.96 -19.67 22.38
CA PRO A 55 2.79 -18.57 21.94
C PRO A 55 3.40 -18.88 20.56
N HIS A 56 2.76 -18.42 19.50
CA HIS A 56 3.43 -18.28 18.21
C HIS A 56 4.12 -16.90 18.17
N PRO A 57 5.40 -16.82 17.81
CA PRO A 57 6.13 -15.56 17.81
C PRO A 57 5.57 -14.66 16.70
N ALA A 58 4.85 -13.60 17.10
CA ALA A 58 4.54 -12.52 16.18
C ALA A 58 5.86 -11.92 15.65
N PRO A 59 5.96 -11.57 14.35
CA PRO A 59 7.12 -10.82 13.88
C PRO A 59 7.23 -9.52 14.69
N LEU A 60 8.40 -9.27 15.28
CA LEU A 60 8.65 -8.21 16.28
C LEU A 60 8.35 -6.77 15.79
N TRP A 61 8.05 -6.58 14.51
CA TRP A 61 7.96 -5.26 13.87
C TRP A 61 6.55 -4.86 13.41
N ALA A 62 5.56 -5.75 13.43
CA ALA A 62 4.17 -5.40 13.13
C ALA A 62 3.15 -6.36 13.76
N SER A 63 1.92 -5.87 13.99
CA SER A 63 0.76 -6.68 14.38
C SER A 63 -0.43 -6.32 13.51
N LEU A 64 -1.33 -7.27 13.22
CA LEU A 64 -2.64 -7.01 12.60
C LEU A 64 -3.74 -7.78 13.35
N SER A 65 -4.86 -7.12 13.57
CA SER A 65 -6.09 -7.68 14.11
C SER A 65 -7.25 -7.43 13.16
N LEU A 66 -8.20 -8.37 13.11
CA LEU A 66 -9.39 -8.25 12.27
C LEU A 66 -10.28 -7.12 12.78
N ALA A 67 -10.91 -6.39 11.86
CA ALA A 67 -11.86 -5.35 12.23
C ALA A 67 -13.21 -5.95 12.66
N ASP A 68 -13.92 -5.23 13.54
CA ASP A 68 -15.30 -5.55 13.89
C ASP A 68 -16.24 -4.96 12.83
N ALA A 69 -16.95 -5.82 12.12
CA ALA A 69 -17.83 -5.44 11.03
C ALA A 69 -19.11 -4.69 11.47
N ALA A 70 -19.45 -4.74 12.77
CA ALA A 70 -20.66 -4.09 13.30
C ALA A 70 -20.44 -2.63 13.74
N ALA A 71 -19.19 -2.23 14.03
CA ALA A 71 -18.87 -0.89 14.49
C ALA A 71 -18.75 0.11 13.32
N PRO A 72 -19.03 1.41 13.51
CA PRO A 72 -18.85 2.44 12.48
C PRO A 72 -17.37 2.74 12.18
N SER A 73 -16.49 2.38 13.11
CA SER A 73 -15.04 2.51 13.00
C SER A 73 -14.38 1.52 13.94
N SER A 74 -13.15 1.12 13.63
CA SER A 74 -12.32 0.31 14.50
C SER A 74 -11.06 1.09 14.94
N VAL A 75 -10.63 0.87 16.18
CA VAL A 75 -9.58 1.64 16.84
C VAL A 75 -8.39 0.75 17.12
N GLU A 76 -7.19 1.19 16.72
CA GLU A 76 -5.95 0.52 17.09
C GLU A 76 -5.70 0.73 18.60
N PRO A 77 -5.68 -0.34 19.40
CA PRO A 77 -5.78 -0.24 20.86
C PRO A 77 -4.58 0.42 21.52
N ARG A 78 -3.39 0.38 20.90
CA ARG A 78 -2.17 0.90 21.50
C ARG A 78 -1.97 2.40 21.24
N THR A 79 -2.44 2.90 20.11
CA THR A 79 -2.18 4.27 19.65
C THR A 79 -3.43 5.14 19.61
N GLY A 80 -4.62 4.55 19.67
CA GLY A 80 -5.90 5.25 19.55
C GLY A 80 -6.21 5.70 18.11
N ALA A 81 -5.42 5.27 17.12
CA ALA A 81 -5.68 5.54 15.72
C ALA A 81 -7.02 4.93 15.30
N THR A 82 -7.87 5.73 14.64
CA THR A 82 -9.24 5.33 14.28
C THR A 82 -9.34 5.14 12.79
N PHE A 83 -9.88 3.99 12.38
CA PHE A 83 -10.08 3.61 10.99
C PHE A 83 -11.58 3.41 10.73
N PRO A 84 -12.16 4.13 9.77
CA PRO A 84 -13.57 3.94 9.43
C PRO A 84 -13.81 2.53 8.88
N THR A 85 -15.03 2.03 9.03
CA THR A 85 -15.39 0.70 8.52
C THR A 85 -15.47 0.65 6.99
N GLU A 86 -15.78 1.77 6.36
CA GLU A 86 -15.77 1.93 4.91
C GLU A 86 -14.79 3.03 4.52
N ALA A 87 -14.05 2.80 3.43
CA ALA A 87 -13.17 3.79 2.82
C ALA A 87 -13.81 4.34 1.54
N ALA A 88 -13.04 4.47 0.44
CA ALA A 88 -13.58 4.78 -0.88
C ALA A 88 -14.63 3.73 -1.32
N VAL A 89 -15.52 4.14 -2.23
CA VAL A 89 -16.71 3.40 -2.68
C VAL A 89 -16.47 1.88 -2.76
N GLY A 90 -17.22 1.12 -1.96
CA GLY A 90 -17.23 -0.36 -1.96
C GLY A 90 -16.16 -1.04 -1.10
N ARG A 91 -15.15 -0.32 -0.59
CA ARG A 91 -14.06 -0.94 0.18
C ARG A 91 -14.35 -0.95 1.68
N ARG A 92 -14.32 -2.15 2.28
CA ARG A 92 -14.53 -2.38 3.71
C ARG A 92 -13.23 -2.67 4.43
N LEU A 93 -13.15 -2.22 5.67
CA LEU A 93 -11.99 -2.46 6.54
C LEU A 93 -11.92 -3.95 6.91
N LEU A 94 -10.85 -4.61 6.48
CA LEU A 94 -10.59 -6.01 6.77
C LEU A 94 -9.81 -6.19 8.08
N GLY A 95 -8.90 -5.26 8.37
CA GLY A 95 -8.11 -5.33 9.60
C GLY A 95 -7.23 -4.11 9.82
N ILE A 96 -6.82 -3.95 11.07
CA ILE A 96 -5.96 -2.86 11.55
C ILE A 96 -4.68 -3.43 12.11
N GLY A 97 -3.57 -2.74 11.88
CA GLY A 97 -2.29 -3.07 12.46
C GLY A 97 -1.48 -1.86 12.91
N LEU A 98 -0.32 -2.17 13.47
CA LEU A 98 0.61 -1.18 14.01
C LEU A 98 2.02 -1.49 13.54
N ARG A 99 2.69 -0.51 12.92
CA ARG A 99 4.09 -0.61 12.53
C ARG A 99 4.99 -0.10 13.65
N LYS A 100 5.94 -0.95 14.04
CA LYS A 100 6.96 -0.62 15.04
C LYS A 100 8.35 -0.63 14.40
N THR A 101 9.21 0.23 14.90
CA THR A 101 10.65 0.19 14.59
C THR A 101 11.45 0.20 15.88
N SER A 102 12.62 -0.43 15.90
CA SER A 102 13.53 -0.38 17.05
C SER A 102 14.62 0.63 16.77
N VAL A 103 14.84 1.56 17.69
CA VAL A 103 15.95 2.50 17.64
C VAL A 103 17.08 1.94 18.50
N LEU A 104 18.22 1.69 17.86
CA LEU A 104 19.46 1.20 18.49
C LEU A 104 19.29 -0.09 19.31
N GLY A 105 18.28 -0.92 19.00
CA GLY A 105 18.02 -2.18 19.71
C GLY A 105 17.41 -2.04 21.11
N LEU A 106 17.28 -0.81 21.63
CA LEU A 106 16.92 -0.55 23.03
C LEU A 106 15.45 -0.14 23.21
N LYS A 107 14.88 0.63 22.26
CA LYS A 107 13.53 1.18 22.40
C LYS A 107 12.72 1.04 21.12
N SER A 108 11.53 0.44 21.24
CA SER A 108 10.56 0.37 20.15
C SER A 108 9.74 1.65 20.06
N ILE A 109 9.57 2.15 18.83
CA ILE A 109 8.76 3.33 18.50
C ILE A 109 7.63 2.90 17.59
N ASP A 110 6.42 3.36 17.92
CA ASP A 110 5.23 3.23 17.08
C ASP A 110 5.26 4.28 15.98
N VAL A 111 5.48 3.83 14.74
CA VAL A 111 5.68 4.74 13.61
C VAL A 111 4.33 5.20 13.07
N TYR A 112 3.46 4.25 12.75
CA TYR A 112 2.11 4.48 12.25
C TYR A 112 1.22 3.27 12.54
N ALA A 113 -0.06 3.52 12.76
CA ALA A 113 -1.08 2.48 12.64
C ALA A 113 -1.52 2.38 11.18
N PHE A 114 -2.09 1.25 10.77
CA PHE A 114 -2.58 1.08 9.41
C PHE A 114 -3.86 0.25 9.37
N GLY A 115 -4.75 0.53 8.41
CA GLY A 115 -5.92 -0.26 8.10
C GLY A 115 -5.84 -0.77 6.66
N VAL A 116 -6.28 -2.01 6.44
CA VAL A 116 -6.35 -2.64 5.11
C VAL A 116 -7.80 -2.76 4.70
N TYR A 117 -8.12 -2.32 3.48
CA TYR A 117 -9.46 -2.29 2.93
C TYR A 117 -9.51 -2.99 1.58
N ALA A 118 -10.58 -3.74 1.33
CA ALA A 118 -10.90 -4.29 0.01
C ALA A 118 -12.42 -4.50 -0.12
N ASP A 119 -12.88 -4.83 -1.32
CA ASP A 119 -14.24 -5.32 -1.53
C ASP A 119 -14.28 -6.83 -1.22
N ASP A 120 -15.18 -7.22 -0.31
CA ASP A 120 -15.33 -8.62 0.11
C ASP A 120 -15.80 -9.53 -1.02
N ASN A 121 -16.62 -9.02 -1.94
CA ASN A 121 -17.15 -9.77 -3.06
C ASN A 121 -16.06 -10.01 -4.10
N ASP A 122 -15.28 -8.99 -4.45
CA ASP A 122 -14.15 -9.13 -5.37
C ASP A 122 -13.13 -10.12 -4.84
N LEU A 123 -12.79 -10.01 -3.55
CA LEU A 123 -11.85 -10.91 -2.90
C LEU A 123 -12.35 -12.37 -2.94
N LYS A 124 -13.62 -12.58 -2.60
CA LYS A 124 -14.24 -13.91 -2.66
C LYS A 124 -14.28 -14.43 -4.09
N GLN A 125 -14.73 -13.64 -5.06
CA GLN A 125 -14.89 -14.07 -6.44
C GLN A 125 -13.56 -14.51 -7.06
N GLN A 126 -12.49 -13.73 -6.83
CA GLN A 126 -11.16 -13.99 -7.40
C GLN A 126 -10.42 -15.16 -6.73
N LEU A 127 -10.72 -15.46 -5.46
CA LEU A 127 -10.04 -16.50 -4.68
C LEU A 127 -10.86 -17.79 -4.52
N LYS A 128 -12.17 -17.76 -4.83
CA LYS A 128 -13.09 -18.89 -4.61
C LYS A 128 -12.64 -20.17 -5.30
N GLU A 129 -12.16 -20.09 -6.54
CA GLU A 129 -11.80 -21.28 -7.33
C GLU A 129 -10.77 -22.15 -6.60
N LYS A 130 -9.72 -21.52 -6.08
CA LYS A 130 -8.62 -22.20 -5.39
C LYS A 130 -8.94 -22.48 -3.92
N TYR A 131 -9.63 -21.57 -3.24
CA TYR A 131 -9.71 -21.60 -1.77
C TYR A 131 -11.08 -22.00 -1.19
N SER A 132 -12.11 -22.22 -2.01
CA SER A 132 -13.48 -22.54 -1.54
C SER A 132 -13.62 -23.82 -0.70
N LYS A 133 -12.68 -24.75 -0.82
CA LYS A 133 -12.70 -26.03 -0.11
C LYS A 133 -12.04 -25.98 1.26
N PHE A 134 -11.31 -24.92 1.57
CA PHE A 134 -10.58 -24.78 2.82
C PHE A 134 -11.43 -24.09 3.87
N SER A 135 -11.29 -24.53 5.11
CA SER A 135 -11.88 -23.87 6.27
C SER A 135 -11.16 -22.56 6.60
N VAL A 136 -11.83 -21.69 7.34
CA VAL A 136 -11.23 -20.42 7.83
C VAL A 136 -9.96 -20.68 8.65
N SER A 137 -9.91 -21.76 9.42
CA SER A 137 -8.74 -22.13 10.22
C SER A 137 -7.54 -22.51 9.36
N GLU A 138 -7.75 -23.20 8.24
CA GLU A 138 -6.68 -23.58 7.30
C GLU A 138 -6.18 -22.39 6.47
N LEU A 139 -7.06 -21.43 6.20
CA LEU A 139 -6.72 -20.20 5.48
C LEU A 139 -6.05 -19.16 6.38
N LYS A 140 -6.22 -19.27 7.70
CA LYS A 140 -5.68 -18.30 8.65
C LYS A 140 -4.16 -18.33 8.65
N GLY A 141 -3.54 -17.23 8.20
CA GLY A 141 -2.08 -17.12 8.11
C GLY A 141 -1.49 -17.90 6.93
N ASN A 142 -2.31 -18.36 5.99
CA ASN A 142 -1.83 -19.01 4.78
C ASN A 142 -1.11 -17.99 3.89
N GLY A 143 0.20 -18.13 3.75
CA GLY A 143 1.02 -17.21 2.97
C GLY A 143 0.73 -17.24 1.46
N GLU A 144 0.28 -18.38 0.95
CA GLU A 144 -0.08 -18.53 -0.46
C GLU A 144 -1.37 -17.76 -0.78
N LEU A 145 -2.39 -17.88 0.07
CA LEU A 145 -3.62 -17.07 -0.04
C LEU A 145 -3.31 -15.57 -0.07
N ILE A 146 -2.41 -15.13 0.81
CA ILE A 146 -2.00 -13.74 0.88
C ILE A 146 -1.31 -13.33 -0.43
N ASN A 147 -0.36 -14.13 -0.93
CA ASN A 147 0.33 -13.82 -2.19
C ASN A 147 -0.64 -13.80 -3.37
N ASP A 148 -1.53 -14.78 -3.48
CA ASP A 148 -2.55 -14.82 -4.54
C ASP A 148 -3.45 -13.57 -4.48
N ALA A 149 -3.90 -13.15 -3.30
CA ALA A 149 -4.67 -11.93 -3.15
C ALA A 149 -3.90 -10.66 -3.58
N LEU A 150 -2.57 -10.66 -3.39
CA LEU A 150 -1.70 -9.57 -3.82
C LEU A 150 -1.39 -9.60 -5.32
N GLU A 151 -1.35 -10.77 -5.96
CA GLU A 151 -1.04 -10.88 -7.40
C GLU A 151 -2.26 -10.59 -8.27
N ARG A 152 -3.46 -10.92 -7.78
CA ARG A 152 -4.72 -10.65 -8.47
C ARG A 152 -5.00 -9.15 -8.56
N ASP A 153 -5.71 -8.73 -9.62
CA ASP A 153 -6.16 -7.35 -9.82
C ASP A 153 -7.40 -7.04 -8.96
N ILE A 154 -7.20 -7.07 -7.64
CA ILE A 154 -8.25 -6.79 -6.65
C ILE A 154 -8.03 -5.39 -6.11
N PRO A 155 -8.98 -4.47 -6.25
CA PRO A 155 -8.83 -3.13 -5.70
C PRO A 155 -8.68 -3.18 -4.17
N MET A 156 -7.64 -2.53 -3.65
CA MET A 156 -7.34 -2.53 -2.21
C MET A 156 -6.76 -1.21 -1.76
N THR A 157 -7.06 -0.81 -0.53
CA THR A 157 -6.50 0.41 0.06
C THR A 157 -5.79 0.08 1.37
N VAL A 158 -4.57 0.58 1.51
CA VAL A 158 -3.85 0.63 2.79
C VAL A 158 -3.87 2.07 3.27
N ARG A 159 -4.54 2.32 4.39
CA ARG A 159 -4.58 3.63 5.04
C ARG A 159 -3.60 3.63 6.21
N LEU A 160 -2.63 4.52 6.21
CA LEU A 160 -1.64 4.69 7.26
C LEU A 160 -1.98 5.96 8.04
N GLN A 161 -2.00 5.88 9.37
CA GLN A 161 -2.12 7.04 10.24
C GLN A 161 -0.82 7.21 11.04
N ILE A 162 -0.14 8.35 10.83
CA ILE A 162 1.15 8.65 11.47
C ILE A 162 0.97 8.81 12.98
N VAL A 163 1.72 8.04 13.75
CA VAL A 163 1.70 8.06 15.21
C VAL A 163 2.93 8.79 15.76
N TYR A 164 4.10 8.57 15.15
CA TYR A 164 5.32 9.24 15.56
C TYR A 164 5.44 10.64 14.95
N GLY A 165 5.25 11.67 15.77
CA GLY A 165 5.22 13.07 15.31
C GLY A 165 6.58 13.70 14.96
N ARG A 166 7.68 12.96 15.08
CA ARG A 166 9.05 13.44 14.77
C ARG A 166 9.64 12.80 13.51
N LEU A 167 8.79 12.28 12.62
CA LEU A 167 9.23 11.77 11.34
C LEU A 167 9.59 12.93 10.41
N SER A 168 10.84 12.96 9.95
CA SER A 168 11.21 13.81 8.81
C SER A 168 10.76 13.13 7.51
N ILE A 169 10.32 13.92 6.53
CA ILE A 169 9.94 13.38 5.22
C ILE A 169 11.12 12.68 4.53
N ARG A 170 12.35 13.15 4.77
CA ARG A 170 13.59 12.50 4.31
C ARG A 170 13.76 11.10 4.90
N SER A 171 13.49 10.94 6.20
CA SER A 171 13.53 9.63 6.87
C SER A 171 12.47 8.68 6.31
N VAL A 172 11.26 9.19 6.06
CA VAL A 172 10.16 8.42 5.47
C VAL A 172 10.52 7.99 4.05
N ARG A 173 11.05 8.90 3.24
CA ARG A 173 11.52 8.64 1.88
C ARG A 173 12.57 7.53 1.86
N SER A 174 13.62 7.65 2.69
CA SER A 174 14.68 6.64 2.77
C SER A 174 14.15 5.28 3.24
N ALA A 175 13.23 5.25 4.21
CA ALA A 175 12.62 4.02 4.69
C ALA A 175 11.77 3.35 3.60
N PHE A 176 11.01 4.14 2.84
CA PHE A 176 10.24 3.62 1.71
C PHE A 176 11.12 3.18 0.55
N GLU A 177 12.12 3.97 0.16
CA GLU A 177 13.07 3.60 -0.89
C GLU A 177 13.73 2.26 -0.60
N LYS A 178 14.18 2.04 0.64
CA LYS A 178 14.76 0.78 1.08
C LYS A 178 13.75 -0.37 1.08
N SER A 179 12.57 -0.15 1.67
CA SER A 179 11.57 -1.22 1.84
C SER A 179 10.88 -1.60 0.53
N VAL A 180 10.44 -0.62 -0.26
CA VAL A 180 9.84 -0.79 -1.59
C VAL A 180 10.89 -1.29 -2.57
N GLY A 181 12.08 -0.71 -2.60
CA GLY A 181 13.16 -1.12 -3.50
C GLY A 181 13.55 -2.58 -3.33
N SER A 182 13.65 -3.07 -2.09
CA SER A 182 13.89 -4.49 -1.82
C SER A 182 12.77 -5.40 -2.36
N ARG A 183 11.51 -4.97 -2.33
CA ARG A 183 10.37 -5.72 -2.86
C ARG A 183 10.34 -5.71 -4.38
N LEU A 184 10.62 -4.55 -4.98
CA LEU A 184 10.72 -4.41 -6.43
C LEU A 184 11.84 -5.30 -6.99
N GLN A 185 13.00 -5.36 -6.34
CA GLN A 185 14.07 -6.28 -6.76
C GLN A 185 13.65 -7.75 -6.65
N LYS A 186 12.93 -8.11 -5.59
CA LYS A 186 12.47 -9.49 -5.37
C LYS A 186 11.44 -9.94 -6.42
N PHE A 187 10.51 -9.08 -6.80
CA PHE A 187 9.35 -9.46 -7.62
C PHE A 187 9.38 -8.92 -9.06
N GLY A 188 10.09 -7.83 -9.31
CA GLY A 188 10.15 -7.13 -10.61
C GLY A 188 11.49 -7.25 -11.34
N GLY A 189 12.49 -7.92 -10.78
CA GLY A 189 13.79 -8.13 -11.43
C GLY A 189 14.69 -6.88 -11.45
N GLN A 190 15.59 -6.80 -12.43
CA GLN A 190 16.70 -5.85 -12.44
C GLN A 190 16.33 -4.42 -12.88
N ASP A 191 15.23 -4.24 -13.62
CA ASP A 191 14.86 -2.95 -14.21
C ASP A 191 13.72 -2.25 -13.44
N THR A 192 13.93 -2.02 -12.14
CA THR A 192 12.92 -1.42 -11.26
C THR A 192 13.30 -0.05 -10.71
N LYS A 193 14.45 0.48 -11.15
CA LYS A 193 15.01 1.74 -10.65
C LYS A 193 14.13 2.93 -10.98
N GLU A 194 13.67 3.06 -12.22
CA GLU A 194 12.82 4.18 -12.64
C GLU A 194 11.48 4.17 -11.90
N LEU A 195 10.88 2.99 -11.70
CA LEU A 195 9.66 2.82 -10.94
C LEU A 195 9.83 3.19 -9.45
N LEU A 196 10.96 2.78 -8.84
CA LEU A 196 11.27 3.17 -7.47
C LEU A 196 11.41 4.70 -7.34
N GLN A 197 12.09 5.33 -8.31
CA GLN A 197 12.28 6.78 -8.32
C GLN A 197 10.96 7.53 -8.53
N SER A 198 10.09 7.06 -9.44
CA SER A 198 8.78 7.68 -9.66
C SER A 198 7.89 7.60 -8.40
N PHE A 199 7.92 6.48 -7.70
CA PHE A 199 7.24 6.33 -6.41
C PHE A 199 7.80 7.27 -5.33
N VAL A 200 9.13 7.32 -5.20
CA VAL A 200 9.82 8.16 -4.20
C VAL A 200 9.59 9.66 -4.45
N ALA A 201 9.51 10.07 -5.71
CA ALA A 201 9.27 11.47 -6.12
C ALA A 201 7.90 12.02 -5.65
N VAL A 202 6.94 11.14 -5.34
CA VAL A 202 5.65 11.54 -4.76
C VAL A 202 5.84 12.20 -3.39
N PHE A 203 6.84 11.80 -2.62
CA PHE A 203 7.11 12.31 -1.29
C PHE A 203 8.08 13.50 -1.34
N LYS A 204 7.60 14.66 -1.78
CA LYS A 204 8.38 15.92 -1.88
C LYS A 204 8.84 16.45 -0.51
N ASP A 205 9.97 17.17 -0.47
CA ASP A 205 10.57 17.71 0.76
C ASP A 205 9.68 18.72 1.50
N GLU A 206 8.74 19.34 0.80
CA GLU A 206 7.80 20.31 1.35
C GLU A 206 6.72 19.66 2.24
N TYR A 207 6.47 18.35 2.09
CA TYR A 207 5.45 17.66 2.87
C TYR A 207 5.92 17.44 4.30
N LYS A 208 5.12 17.92 5.26
CA LYS A 208 5.28 17.60 6.68
C LYS A 208 4.36 16.43 7.02
N LEU A 209 4.85 15.46 7.77
CA LEU A 209 4.04 14.34 8.27
C LEU A 209 3.87 14.46 9.79
N PRO A 210 3.09 15.44 10.28
CA PRO A 210 2.79 15.54 11.70
C PRO A 210 2.05 14.29 12.19
N LYS A 211 2.05 14.10 13.51
CA LYS A 211 1.21 13.08 14.14
C LYS A 211 -0.24 13.29 13.70
N GLY A 212 -0.92 12.21 13.33
CA GLY A 212 -2.28 12.22 12.83
C GLY A 212 -2.40 12.38 11.31
N SER A 213 -1.32 12.72 10.59
CA SER A 213 -1.34 12.66 9.12
C SER A 213 -1.78 11.30 8.61
N VAL A 214 -2.51 11.30 7.51
CA VAL A 214 -3.01 10.09 6.87
C VAL A 214 -2.38 9.95 5.48
N ILE A 215 -1.88 8.76 5.17
CA ILE A 215 -1.41 8.39 3.84
C ILE A 215 -2.26 7.22 3.38
N GLU A 216 -2.93 7.36 2.24
CA GLU A 216 -3.69 6.29 1.61
C GLU A 216 -2.96 5.81 0.37
N LEU A 217 -2.70 4.51 0.32
CA LEU A 217 -2.10 3.80 -0.80
C LEU A 217 -3.18 2.89 -1.37
N SER A 218 -3.77 3.28 -2.50
CA SER A 218 -4.87 2.57 -3.13
C SER A 218 -4.41 1.92 -4.42
N ARG A 219 -4.52 0.60 -4.49
CA ARG A 219 -4.49 -0.14 -5.75
C ARG A 219 -5.88 -0.03 -6.38
N GLU A 220 -5.94 0.64 -7.51
CA GLU A 220 -7.08 0.65 -8.42
C GLU A 220 -6.93 -0.47 -9.45
N SER A 221 -7.97 -0.71 -10.24
CA SER A 221 -7.98 -1.70 -11.32
C SER A 221 -6.81 -1.49 -12.30
N ASN A 222 -6.42 -2.57 -12.99
CA ASN A 222 -5.23 -2.62 -13.84
C ASN A 222 -3.94 -2.33 -13.07
N HIS A 223 -3.92 -2.65 -11.77
CA HIS A 223 -2.79 -2.46 -10.86
C HIS A 223 -2.33 -0.99 -10.69
N VAL A 224 -3.16 0.00 -10.94
CA VAL A 224 -2.75 1.42 -10.80
C VAL A 224 -2.61 1.79 -9.33
N LEU A 225 -1.43 2.25 -8.91
CA LEU A 225 -1.23 2.77 -7.55
C LEU A 225 -1.59 4.27 -7.48
N LYS A 226 -2.59 4.60 -6.67
CA LYS A 226 -2.95 5.96 -6.26
C LYS A 226 -2.45 6.24 -4.85
N ILE A 227 -1.82 7.39 -4.67
CA ILE A 227 -1.32 7.84 -3.36
C ILE A 227 -2.01 9.15 -3.00
N CYS A 228 -2.64 9.19 -1.83
CA CYS A 228 -3.23 10.40 -1.27
C CYS A 228 -2.60 10.69 0.09
N ILE A 229 -2.15 11.93 0.31
CA ILE A 229 -1.60 12.38 1.58
C ILE A 229 -2.52 13.48 2.11
N ALA A 230 -3.09 13.25 3.29
CA ALA A 230 -3.96 14.20 3.97
C ALA A 230 -3.33 14.63 5.31
N HIS A 231 -3.40 15.92 5.59
CA HIS A 231 -3.05 16.46 6.89
C HIS A 231 -4.34 16.62 7.70
N MET A 232 -4.38 16.07 8.92
CA MET A 232 -5.38 16.48 9.89
C MET A 232 -5.06 17.92 10.28
N LEU A 233 -5.77 18.89 9.70
CA LEU A 233 -5.85 20.22 10.28
C LEU A 233 -6.53 20.03 11.64
N ASN A 234 -5.86 20.45 12.72
CA ASN A 234 -6.49 20.50 14.03
C ASN A 234 -7.79 21.30 13.88
N GLN A 235 -8.94 20.65 13.97
CA GLN A 235 -10.18 21.33 14.31
C GLN A 235 -10.00 21.79 15.76
N ILE A 236 -9.55 23.03 15.91
CA ILE A 236 -9.64 23.74 17.17
C ILE A 236 -11.14 23.98 17.37
N VAL A 237 -11.73 23.28 18.35
CA VAL A 237 -13.02 23.63 18.93
C VAL A 237 -12.79 24.74 19.95
#